data_AF-A0A6G3XTC1-F1
#
_entry.id   AF-A0A6G3XTC1-F1
#
_cell.length_a   1.000
_cell.length_b   1.000
_cell.length_c   1.000
_cell.angle_alpha   90.00
_cell.angle_beta   90.00
_cell.angle_gamma   90.00
#
_symmetry.space_group_name_H-M   'P 1'
#
loop_
_entity.id
_entity.type
_entity.pdbx_description
1 polymer ?
#
loop_
_entity_poly.entity_id
_entity_poly.type
_entity_poly.pdbx_seq_one_letter_code
_entity_poly.pdbx_strand_id
1 'polypeptide(L)'
;PEQREALELAVRHHLAAREVAAVLGMDPAAARDLLASAACEVERTRAALAVVETGACPSVSHLVGDDRLVLGTALRRELVRHVDDCPRCRRTAERAIPGRWPGTSVTPAELPVL
;
A
#
# COMPACT_ATOMS: atom_id res chain seq x y z
N PRO A 1 2.52 11.68 10.50
CA PRO A 1 2.74 12.79 9.53
C PRO A 1 4.01 12.56 8.70
N GLU A 2 5.11 12.22 9.39
CA GLU A 2 6.42 11.90 8.80
C GLU A 2 6.36 10.88 7.65
N GLN A 3 5.56 9.82 7.77
CA GLN A 3 5.38 8.83 6.70
C GLN A 3 4.84 9.43 5.40
N ARG A 4 3.90 10.39 5.48
CA ARG A 4 3.32 11.07 4.32
C ARG A 4 4.35 11.97 3.65
N GLU A 5 5.11 12.71 4.45
CA GLU A 5 6.16 13.61 3.97
C GLU A 5 7.30 12.83 3.31
N ALA A 6 7.75 11.73 3.91
CA ALA A 6 8.74 10.83 3.33
C ALA A 6 8.28 10.28 1.97
N LEU A 7 7.01 9.87 1.84
CA LEU A 7 6.44 9.45 0.57
C LEU A 7 6.39 10.57 -0.47
N GLU A 8 6.01 11.79 -0.08
CA GLU A 8 5.99 12.94 -1.00
C GLU A 8 7.40 13.23 -1.54
N LEU A 9 8.42 13.25 -0.67
CA LEU A 9 9.81 13.40 -1.06
C LEU A 9 10.29 12.29 -2.01
N ALA A 10 9.99 11.04 -1.69
CA ALA A 10 10.44 9.91 -2.50
C ALA A 10 9.72 9.82 -3.86
N VAL A 11 8.42 10.09 -3.91
CA VAL A 11 7.58 9.89 -5.11
C VAL A 11 7.51 11.13 -5.98
N ARG A 12 7.24 12.30 -5.39
CA ARG A 12 7.05 13.54 -6.15
C ARG A 12 8.37 14.23 -6.46
N HIS A 13 9.33 14.12 -5.54
CA HIS A 13 10.65 14.74 -5.69
C HIS A 13 11.74 13.75 -6.10
N HIS A 14 11.39 12.47 -6.29
CA HIS A 14 12.30 11.41 -6.74
C HIS A 14 13.56 11.27 -5.87
N LEU A 15 13.44 11.60 -4.58
CA LEU A 15 14.57 11.46 -3.66
C LEU A 15 14.77 9.99 -3.29
N ALA A 16 16.02 9.53 -3.36
CA ALA A 16 16.39 8.22 -2.85
C ALA A 16 16.30 8.20 -1.32
N ALA A 17 16.18 7.01 -0.72
CA ALA A 17 16.00 6.88 0.74
C ALA A 17 17.06 7.60 1.59
N ARG A 18 18.31 7.66 1.11
CA ARG A 18 19.41 8.41 1.76
C ARG A 18 19.21 9.94 1.72
N GLU A 19 18.61 10.46 0.66
CA GLU A 19 18.35 11.88 0.48
C GLU A 19 17.12 12.29 1.30
N VAL A 20 16.09 11.44 1.33
CA VAL A 20 14.96 11.58 2.27
C VAL A 20 15.47 11.60 3.72
N ALA A 21 16.41 10.72 4.08
CA ALA A 21 17.02 10.70 5.40
C ALA A 21 17.70 12.02 5.76
N ALA A 22 18.46 12.58 4.82
CA ALA A 22 19.14 13.86 5.00
C ALA A 22 18.15 15.02 5.17
N VAL A 23 17.05 15.04 4.41
CA VAL A 23 16.01 16.10 4.50
C VAL A 23 15.26 16.02 5.83
N LEU A 24 14.90 14.82 6.28
CA LEU A 24 14.13 14.62 7.50
C LEU A 24 15.00 14.54 8.77
N GLY A 25 16.33 14.65 8.64
CA GLY A 25 17.27 14.59 9.76
C GLY A 25 17.28 13.24 10.48
N MET A 26 17.06 12.14 9.74
CA MET A 26 16.95 10.78 10.29
C MET A 26 18.09 9.87 9.82
N ASP A 27 18.27 8.74 10.51
CA ASP A 27 19.22 7.71 10.11
C ASP A 27 18.83 7.08 8.74
N PRO A 28 19.78 6.80 7.82
CA PRO A 28 19.47 6.21 6.52
C PRO A 28 18.84 4.81 6.56
N ALA A 29 19.07 4.01 7.60
CA ALA A 29 18.35 2.76 7.78
C ALA A 29 16.92 3.01 8.22
N ALA A 30 16.70 3.91 9.18
CA ALA A 30 15.37 4.31 9.62
C ALA A 30 14.53 4.89 8.46
N ALA A 31 15.11 5.71 7.59
CA ALA A 31 14.43 6.23 6.40
C ALA A 31 14.03 5.13 5.41
N ARG A 32 14.91 4.14 5.19
CA ARG A 32 14.60 2.99 4.33
C ARG A 32 13.45 2.18 4.90
N ASP A 33 13.45 1.89 6.19
CA ASP A 33 12.40 1.12 6.85
C ASP A 33 11.06 1.88 6.85
N LEU A 34 11.10 3.20 7.06
CA LEU A 34 9.92 4.08 6.97
C LEU A 34 9.32 4.06 5.56
N LEU A 35 10.15 4.25 4.52
CA LEU A 35 9.71 4.23 3.13
C LEU A 35 9.21 2.85 2.70
N ALA A 36 9.86 1.77 3.15
CA ALA A 36 9.43 0.40 2.90
C ALA A 36 8.04 0.13 3.49
N SER A 37 7.84 0.52 4.75
CA SER A 37 6.56 0.39 5.45
C SER A 37 5.47 1.21 4.75
N ALA A 38 5.78 2.46 4.41
CA ALA A 38 4.86 3.37 3.74
C ALA A 38 4.43 2.86 2.35
N ALA A 39 5.39 2.43 1.52
CA ALA A 39 5.12 1.85 0.21
C ALA A 39 4.28 0.57 0.34
N CYS A 40 4.61 -0.29 1.30
CA CYS A 40 3.85 -1.51 1.56
C CYS A 40 2.37 -1.24 1.90
N GLU A 41 2.09 -0.21 2.71
CA GLU A 41 0.72 0.19 3.04
C GLU A 41 -0.07 0.72 1.83
N VAL A 42 0.58 1.54 0.99
CA VAL A 42 -0.02 2.07 -0.25
C VAL A 42 -0.35 0.91 -1.21
N GLU A 43 0.61 0.03 -1.44
CA GLU A 43 0.44 -1.11 -2.34
C GLU A 43 -0.63 -2.10 -1.85
N ARG A 44 -0.68 -2.41 -0.55
CA ARG A 44 -1.76 -3.22 0.04
C ARG A 44 -3.13 -2.60 -0.20
N THR A 45 -3.24 -1.28 -0.04
CA THR A 45 -4.48 -0.56 -0.31
C THR A 45 -4.86 -0.62 -1.78
N ARG A 46 -3.91 -0.42 -2.70
CA ARG A 46 -4.13 -0.51 -4.14
C ARG A 46 -4.59 -1.92 -4.55
N ALA A 47 -3.95 -2.95 -4.00
CA ALA A 47 -4.33 -4.36 -4.19
C ALA A 47 -5.79 -4.60 -3.79
N ALA A 48 -6.15 -4.08 -2.63
CA ALA A 48 -7.49 -4.22 -2.08
C ALA A 48 -8.55 -3.54 -2.96
N LEU A 49 -8.27 -2.36 -3.49
CA LEU A 49 -9.16 -1.67 -4.43
C LEU A 49 -9.31 -2.43 -5.75
N ALA A 50 -8.22 -2.98 -6.30
CA ALA A 50 -8.30 -3.82 -7.50
C ALA A 50 -9.19 -5.06 -7.28
N VAL A 51 -9.14 -5.67 -6.08
CA VAL A 51 -10.04 -6.78 -5.72
C VAL A 51 -11.50 -6.33 -5.70
N VAL A 52 -11.80 -5.15 -5.16
CA VAL A 52 -13.16 -4.58 -5.17
C VAL A 52 -13.67 -4.41 -6.60
N GLU A 53 -12.84 -3.87 -7.49
CA GLU A 53 -13.20 -3.67 -8.90
C GLU A 53 -13.54 -4.98 -9.62
N THR A 54 -12.89 -6.10 -9.27
CA THR A 54 -13.23 -7.40 -9.87
C THR A 54 -14.60 -7.95 -9.45
N GLY A 55 -15.17 -7.49 -8.32
CA GLY A 55 -16.45 -7.96 -7.79
C GLY A 55 -16.52 -9.46 -7.49
N ALA A 56 -15.38 -10.15 -7.38
CA ALA A 56 -15.35 -11.61 -7.36
C ALA A 56 -15.59 -12.23 -5.98
N CYS A 57 -15.53 -11.47 -4.88
CA CYS A 57 -15.68 -12.00 -3.52
C CYS A 57 -16.99 -11.51 -2.88
N PRO A 58 -17.93 -12.42 -2.53
CA PRO A 58 -19.21 -12.04 -1.91
C PRO A 58 -19.06 -11.25 -0.61
N SER A 59 -18.07 -11.58 0.23
CA SER A 59 -17.79 -10.84 1.47
C SER A 59 -17.34 -9.40 1.19
N VAL A 60 -16.52 -9.18 0.16
CA VAL A 60 -16.13 -7.83 -0.28
C VAL A 60 -17.33 -7.09 -0.86
N SER A 61 -18.18 -7.76 -1.65
CA SER A 61 -19.41 -7.17 -2.18
C SER A 61 -20.37 -6.74 -1.06
N HIS A 62 -20.45 -7.48 0.04
CA HIS A 62 -21.22 -7.11 1.22
C HIS A 62 -20.59 -5.91 1.95
N LEU A 63 -19.27 -5.96 2.20
CA LEU A 63 -18.51 -4.87 2.82
C LEU A 63 -18.65 -3.52 2.07
N VAL A 64 -18.66 -3.55 0.74
CA VAL A 64 -18.77 -2.34 -0.10
C VAL A 64 -20.24 -1.96 -0.38
N GLY A 65 -21.16 -2.93 -0.34
CA GLY A 65 -22.58 -2.72 -0.54
C GLY A 65 -23.28 -2.02 0.62
N ASP A 66 -22.84 -2.27 1.86
CA ASP A 66 -23.40 -1.65 3.06
C ASP A 66 -22.97 -0.17 3.22
N ASP A 67 -21.79 0.21 2.70
CA ASP A 67 -21.19 1.53 2.89
C ASP A 67 -20.99 2.30 1.57
N ARG A 68 -22.09 2.67 0.90
CA ARG A 68 -22.06 3.60 -0.25
C ARG A 68 -21.66 5.04 0.11
N LEU A 69 -21.17 5.28 1.33
CA LEU A 69 -20.75 6.57 1.85
C LEU A 69 -19.24 6.52 2.09
N VAL A 70 -18.48 7.08 1.15
CA VAL A 70 -17.04 7.44 1.24
C VAL A 70 -16.18 6.43 1.99
N LEU A 71 -15.36 5.63 1.27
CA LEU A 71 -14.35 4.71 1.84
C LEU A 71 -13.58 5.33 3.03
N GLY A 72 -14.14 5.19 4.23
CA GLY A 72 -13.59 5.72 5.45
C GLY A 72 -12.32 4.96 5.81
N THR A 73 -11.51 5.54 6.68
CA THR A 73 -10.27 4.90 7.15
C THR A 73 -10.53 3.52 7.78
N ALA A 74 -11.67 3.34 8.46
CA ALA A 74 -12.08 2.06 9.03
C ALA A 74 -12.39 1.00 7.95
N LEU A 75 -13.22 1.34 6.95
CA LEU A 75 -13.57 0.43 5.86
C LEU A 75 -12.34 0.03 5.04
N ARG A 76 -11.43 0.97 4.78
CA ARG A 76 -10.16 0.68 4.10
C ARG A 76 -9.32 -0.35 4.87
N ARG A 77 -9.22 -0.20 6.20
CA ARG A 77 -8.48 -1.16 7.04
C ARG A 77 -9.15 -2.53 7.02
N GLU A 78 -10.47 -2.58 7.11
CA GLU A 78 -11.22 -3.84 7.07
C GLU A 78 -11.06 -4.55 5.73
N LEU A 79 -11.13 -3.81 4.62
CA LEU A 79 -10.93 -4.35 3.29
C LEU A 79 -9.52 -4.92 3.11
N VAL A 80 -8.48 -4.20 3.56
CA VAL A 80 -7.10 -4.67 3.50
C VAL A 80 -6.94 -5.97 4.31
N ARG A 81 -7.46 -6.01 5.55
CA ARG A 81 -7.46 -7.24 6.37
C ARG A 81 -8.13 -8.41 5.66
N HIS A 82 -9.32 -8.18 5.10
CA HIS A 82 -10.03 -9.24 4.37
C HIS A 82 -9.22 -9.77 3.18
N VAL A 83 -8.55 -8.88 2.44
CA VAL A 83 -7.76 -9.25 1.27
C VAL A 83 -6.52 -10.06 1.67
N ASP A 84 -5.87 -9.72 2.79
CA ASP A 84 -4.76 -10.47 3.36
C ASP A 84 -5.18 -11.89 3.80
N ASP A 85 -6.36 -12.02 4.42
CA ASP A 85 -6.84 -13.28 5.03
C ASP A 85 -7.61 -14.19 4.05
N CYS A 86 -8.24 -13.65 3.02
CA CYS A 86 -9.07 -14.41 2.08
C CYS A 86 -8.24 -14.93 0.88
N PRO A 87 -8.03 -16.26 0.73
CA PRO A 87 -7.18 -16.80 -0.35
C PRO A 87 -7.68 -16.52 -1.77
N ARG A 88 -8.98 -16.24 -1.92
CA ARG A 88 -9.56 -15.82 -3.21
C ARG A 88 -9.16 -14.39 -3.54
N CYS A 89 -9.36 -13.46 -2.60
CA CYS A 89 -8.99 -12.06 -2.73
C CYS A 89 -7.48 -11.90 -2.93
N ARG A 90 -6.68 -12.61 -2.13
CA ARG A 90 -5.22 -12.62 -2.24
C ARG A 90 -4.74 -13.01 -3.63
N ARG A 91 -5.24 -14.12 -4.19
CA ARG A 91 -4.90 -14.53 -5.57
C ARG A 91 -5.35 -13.53 -6.64
N THR A 92 -6.46 -12.82 -6.42
CA THR A 92 -6.90 -11.77 -7.34
C THR A 92 -5.97 -10.56 -7.26
N ALA A 93 -5.61 -10.12 -6.06
CA ALA A 93 -4.67 -9.03 -5.84
C ALA A 93 -3.26 -9.36 -6.37
N GLU A 94 -2.76 -10.59 -6.18
CA GLU A 94 -1.49 -11.06 -6.75
C GLU A 94 -1.47 -11.04 -8.28
N ARG A 95 -2.63 -11.16 -8.93
CA ARG A 95 -2.75 -11.04 -10.39
C ARG A 95 -2.89 -9.60 -10.87
N ALA A 96 -3.40 -8.71 -10.02
CA ALA A 96 -3.59 -7.30 -10.35
C ALA A 96 -2.31 -6.48 -10.18
N ILE A 97 -1.38 -6.92 -9.32
CA ILE A 97 -0.12 -6.21 -9.05
C ILE A 97 1.05 -6.98 -9.70
N PRO A 98 1.94 -6.31 -10.46
CA PRO A 98 3.15 -6.93 -10.95
C PRO A 98 4.07 -7.35 -9.80
N GLY A 99 4.44 -8.64 -9.71
CA GLY A 99 5.49 -9.11 -8.81
C GLY A 99 4.99 -9.90 -7.60
N ARG A 100 5.65 -9.74 -6.44
CA ARG A 100 5.32 -10.45 -5.19
C ARG A 100 4.33 -9.64 -4.36
N TRP A 101 3.62 -10.30 -3.45
CA TRP A 101 2.71 -9.66 -2.51
C TRP A 101 3.38 -8.46 -1.79
N PRO A 102 2.71 -7.32 -1.61
CA PRO A 102 3.30 -6.17 -0.94
C PRO A 102 3.87 -6.53 0.45
N GLY A 103 5.05 -6.02 0.77
CA GLY A 103 5.76 -6.33 2.02
C GLY A 103 6.56 -7.63 2.00
N THR A 104 6.60 -8.36 0.86
CA THR A 104 7.45 -9.55 0.69
C THR A 104 8.64 -9.31 -0.25
N SER A 105 8.78 -8.11 -0.79
CA SER A 105 9.88 -7.67 -1.66
C SER A 105 10.76 -6.64 -0.96
N VAL A 106 12.04 -6.58 -1.37
CA VAL A 106 12.96 -5.51 -0.95
C VAL A 106 12.54 -4.22 -1.64
N THR A 107 12.36 -3.15 -0.87
CA THR A 107 12.06 -1.83 -1.42
C THR A 107 13.25 -1.31 -2.23
N PRO A 108 13.05 -0.95 -3.51
CA PRO A 108 14.11 -0.40 -4.36
C PRO A 108 14.64 0.95 -3.83
N ALA A 109 15.82 1.36 -4.30
CA ALA A 109 16.48 2.60 -3.86
C ALA A 109 15.66 3.87 -4.17
N GLU A 110 14.91 3.83 -5.26
CA GLU A 110 13.86 4.79 -5.63
C GLU A 110 12.53 4.04 -5.64
N LEU A 111 11.49 4.67 -5.10
CA LEU A 111 10.15 4.09 -5.12
C LEU A 111 9.59 4.16 -6.55
N PRO A 112 9.27 3.02 -7.19
CA PRO A 112 8.68 3.03 -8.51
C PRO A 112 7.30 3.67 -8.44
N VAL A 113 7.05 4.63 -9.32
CA VAL A 113 5.72 5.21 -9.51
C VAL A 113 4.98 4.30 -10.48
N LEU A 114 3.99 3.54 -9.98
CA LEU A 114 3.09 2.67 -10.76
C LEU A 114 1.63 3.07 -10.56
#